data_AF-A0A9E2VZG0-F1
#
_entry.id   AF-A0A9E2VZG0-F1
#
_cell.length_a   1.000
_cell.length_b   1.000
_cell.length_c   1.000
_cell.angle_alpha   90.00
_cell.angle_beta   90.00
_cell.angle_gamma   90.00
#
_symmetry.space_group_name_H-M   'P 1'
#
loop_
_entity.id
_entity.type
_entity.pdbx_description
1 polymer ?
#
loop_
_entity_poly.entity_id
_entity_poly.type
_entity_poly.pdbx_seq_one_letter_code
_entity_poly.pdbx_strand_id
1 'polypeptide(L)'
;MQPTTFDNPMGIHGFEFVEYAAPKGQSEAMASYLRTLGFTAIAKHRSRAITLFRQGTINFLLNETENSFASDFAEKHGQSACGFAIRFKKPTSEVLAHVLANGGEEVSFKPETAAVQTPVIKGIGDCMLYLIDDSSNDIYTDYVPLPGVDQHPVGFGLTFIDHLTHNLYVGNMQKWSDYYEKLFNFREIRYFDIKGSKTGLLSKAMTAPDGVVRIPLNESSDDKSQINEYLRAYHGEGIQHIALFTDDIYDSVEKMHAAGVQFLDTPDTYFDVIDLRIPGHGEDVPRLRKNSILIDADMETKKRLLLQIFTQNAFGPIFFEIIQRKGNEGFGEGNFQALFESIERDQIKRGVL
;
A
#
# COMPACT_ATOMS: atom_id res chain seq x y z
N MET A 1 8.74 -1.34 -21.59
CA MET A 1 7.69 -0.63 -22.34
C MET A 1 7.38 0.61 -21.51
N GLN A 2 7.38 1.82 -22.07
CA GLN A 2 7.13 3.02 -21.26
C GLN A 2 5.71 2.94 -20.68
N PRO A 3 5.53 3.13 -19.36
CA PRO A 3 4.21 3.30 -18.78
C PRO A 3 3.44 4.39 -19.54
N THR A 4 2.11 4.40 -19.45
CA THR A 4 1.32 5.49 -20.04
C THR A 4 1.68 6.80 -19.33
N THR A 5 2.67 7.52 -19.85
CA THR A 5 3.09 8.82 -19.31
C THR A 5 2.22 9.89 -19.95
N PHE A 6 1.19 10.32 -19.24
CA PHE A 6 0.62 11.64 -19.47
C PHE A 6 1.55 12.69 -18.85
N ASP A 7 1.29 13.97 -19.11
CA ASP A 7 2.15 15.05 -18.64
C ASP A 7 2.42 14.95 -17.14
N ASN A 8 3.69 15.01 -16.73
CA ASN A 8 4.13 14.87 -15.35
C ASN A 8 4.67 16.23 -14.85
N PRO A 9 3.79 17.25 -14.67
CA PRO A 9 4.22 18.64 -14.51
C PRO A 9 5.05 18.85 -13.24
N MET A 10 4.65 18.21 -12.14
CA MET A 10 5.36 18.25 -10.85
C MET A 10 6.44 17.16 -10.73
N GLY A 11 6.58 16.29 -11.72
CA GLY A 11 7.65 15.31 -11.78
C GLY A 11 7.54 14.20 -10.73
N ILE A 12 6.36 13.67 -10.46
CA ILE A 12 6.17 12.51 -9.55
C ILE A 12 7.15 11.39 -9.91
N HIS A 13 7.70 10.74 -8.90
CA HIS A 13 8.76 9.75 -9.05
C HIS A 13 8.68 8.65 -7.97
N GLY A 14 7.55 7.96 -7.89
CA GLY A 14 7.38 6.84 -6.95
C GLY A 14 7.05 7.25 -5.51
N PHE A 15 6.76 6.23 -4.71
CA PHE A 15 6.64 6.34 -3.27
C PHE A 15 8.02 6.34 -2.60
N GLU A 16 8.13 7.00 -1.46
CA GLU A 16 9.36 6.98 -0.64
C GLU A 16 9.22 6.12 0.63
N PHE A 17 8.17 6.36 1.41
CA PHE A 17 7.91 5.62 2.64
C PHE A 17 6.42 5.57 2.98
N VAL A 18 6.08 4.63 3.87
CA VAL A 18 4.84 4.66 4.65
C VAL A 18 5.21 4.81 6.12
N GLU A 19 4.53 5.73 6.81
CA GLU A 19 4.64 5.94 8.24
C GLU A 19 3.48 5.26 8.95
N TYR A 20 3.80 4.39 9.90
CA TYR A 20 2.85 3.73 10.78
C TYR A 20 2.87 4.36 12.15
N ALA A 21 1.69 4.70 12.65
CA ALA A 21 1.49 5.06 14.05
C ALA A 21 1.32 3.78 14.88
N ALA A 22 2.18 3.61 15.88
CA ALA A 22 2.10 2.54 16.84
C ALA A 22 1.40 3.03 18.11
N PRO A 23 0.30 2.39 18.56
CA PRO A 23 -0.23 2.63 19.90
C PRO A 23 0.83 2.36 20.96
N LYS A 24 0.78 3.11 22.06
CA LYS A 24 1.75 2.99 23.16
C LYS A 24 1.89 1.54 23.64
N GLY A 25 3.12 1.02 23.60
CA GLY A 25 3.48 -0.33 24.01
C GLY A 25 3.30 -1.39 22.93
N GLN A 26 2.89 -1.03 21.71
CA GLN A 26 2.65 -1.97 20.61
C GLN A 26 3.72 -1.93 19.51
N SER A 27 4.67 -1.01 19.57
CA SER A 27 5.73 -0.89 18.55
C SER A 27 6.52 -2.18 18.33
N GLU A 28 6.88 -2.92 19.39
CA GLU A 28 7.68 -4.14 19.22
C GLU A 28 6.88 -5.28 18.55
N ALA A 29 5.57 -5.36 18.78
CA ALA A 29 4.72 -6.33 18.09
C ALA A 29 4.64 -6.03 16.59
N MET A 30 4.46 -4.75 16.24
CA MET A 30 4.46 -4.31 14.84
C MET A 30 5.83 -4.50 14.19
N ALA A 31 6.91 -4.16 14.89
CA ALA A 31 8.29 -4.40 14.46
C ALA A 31 8.57 -5.87 14.20
N SER A 32 8.10 -6.76 15.09
CA SER A 32 8.25 -8.21 14.94
C SER A 32 7.55 -8.71 13.68
N TYR A 33 6.34 -8.22 13.39
CA TYR A 33 5.63 -8.54 12.15
C TYR A 33 6.38 -8.03 10.90
N LEU A 34 6.92 -6.81 10.91
CA LEU A 34 7.74 -6.33 9.80
C LEU A 34 8.95 -7.24 9.53
N ARG A 35 9.57 -7.79 10.58
CA ARG A 35 10.68 -8.75 10.43
C ARG A 35 10.23 -10.07 9.78
N THR A 36 8.99 -10.54 10.01
CA THR A 36 8.47 -11.74 9.32
C THR A 36 8.17 -11.50 7.85
N LEU A 37 7.98 -10.24 7.44
CA LEU A 37 7.95 -9.81 6.04
C LEU A 37 9.35 -9.60 5.42
N GLY A 38 10.43 -9.84 6.18
CA GLY A 38 11.81 -9.69 5.71
C GLY A 38 12.39 -8.27 5.85
N PHE A 39 11.69 -7.35 6.52
CA PHE A 39 12.23 -6.01 6.79
C PHE A 39 13.25 -6.03 7.93
N THR A 40 14.25 -5.16 7.81
CA THR A 40 15.26 -4.95 8.85
C THR A 40 15.13 -3.53 9.41
N ALA A 41 15.14 -3.38 10.73
CA ALA A 41 15.31 -2.06 11.35
C ALA A 41 16.73 -1.59 11.09
N ILE A 42 16.92 -0.48 10.38
CA ILE A 42 18.25 0.01 9.96
C ILE A 42 18.72 1.23 10.74
N ALA A 43 17.80 2.03 11.26
CA ALA A 43 18.11 3.27 11.97
C ALA A 43 16.99 3.66 12.96
N LYS A 44 17.33 4.53 13.93
CA LYS A 44 16.35 5.15 14.85
C LYS A 44 16.50 6.66 14.84
N HIS A 45 15.39 7.38 14.97
CA HIS A 45 15.41 8.83 15.09
C HIS A 45 16.19 9.25 16.35
N ARG A 46 16.99 10.32 16.26
CA ARG A 46 17.90 10.81 17.33
C ARG A 46 17.19 11.11 18.64
N SER A 47 15.99 11.69 18.56
CA SER A 47 15.25 12.22 19.70
C SER A 47 13.80 11.74 19.83
N ARG A 48 13.29 10.96 18.87
CA ARG A 48 11.88 10.57 18.78
C ARG A 48 11.80 9.05 18.71
N ALA A 49 10.69 8.47 19.18
CA ALA A 49 10.49 7.03 19.17
C ALA A 49 10.05 6.56 17.77
N ILE A 50 10.92 6.76 16.77
CA ILE A 50 10.70 6.37 15.39
C ILE A 50 11.81 5.42 14.96
N THR A 51 11.42 4.25 14.46
CA THR A 51 12.35 3.26 13.89
C THR A 51 12.14 3.17 12.39
N LEU A 52 13.22 3.31 11.62
CA LEU A 52 13.23 3.13 10.18
C LEU A 52 13.52 1.66 9.85
N PHE A 53 12.56 1.02 9.19
CA PHE A 53 12.67 -0.32 8.61
C PHE A 53 12.90 -0.22 7.11
N ARG A 54 13.75 -1.10 6.57
CA ARG A 54 14.03 -1.17 5.14
C ARG A 54 14.06 -2.61 4.62
N GLN A 55 13.63 -2.76 3.37
CA GLN A 55 13.87 -3.92 2.52
C GLN A 55 13.91 -3.43 1.07
N GLY A 56 15.02 -3.67 0.36
CA GLY A 56 15.24 -3.05 -0.94
C GLY A 56 15.20 -1.52 -0.84
N THR A 57 14.34 -0.88 -1.62
CA THR A 57 14.08 0.57 -1.56
C THR A 57 12.81 0.91 -0.77
N ILE A 58 12.11 -0.07 -0.19
CA ILE A 58 10.92 0.17 0.63
C ILE A 58 11.37 0.66 2.01
N ASN A 59 10.84 1.80 2.42
CA ASN A 59 11.06 2.35 3.75
C ASN A 59 9.75 2.38 4.54
N PHE A 60 9.77 1.85 5.76
CA PHE A 60 8.67 1.98 6.71
C PHE A 60 9.14 2.68 7.97
N LEU A 61 8.42 3.72 8.39
CA LEU A 61 8.67 4.45 9.63
C LEU A 61 7.68 3.99 10.68
N LEU A 62 8.16 3.32 11.71
CA LEU A 62 7.31 2.92 12.85
C LEU A 62 7.44 3.96 13.95
N ASN A 63 6.38 4.76 14.14
CA ASN A 63 6.36 5.92 15.02
C ASN A 63 5.51 5.67 16.28
N GLU A 64 6.15 5.62 17.44
CA GLU A 64 5.54 5.51 18.78
C GLU A 64 5.80 6.78 19.61
N THR A 65 6.08 7.91 18.95
CA THR A 65 6.41 9.17 19.64
C THR A 65 5.18 9.68 20.41
N GLU A 66 5.29 9.81 21.73
CA GLU A 66 4.22 10.37 22.56
C GLU A 66 3.97 11.86 22.29
N ASN A 67 2.74 12.33 22.55
CA ASN A 67 2.32 13.73 22.35
C ASN A 67 2.57 14.25 20.93
N SER A 68 2.47 13.38 19.93
CA SER A 68 2.70 13.68 18.52
C SER A 68 1.42 13.58 17.69
N PHE A 69 1.49 13.98 16.42
CA PHE A 69 0.44 13.66 15.45
C PHE A 69 0.22 12.14 15.38
N ALA A 70 1.29 11.35 15.31
CA ALA A 70 1.20 9.90 15.22
C ALA A 70 0.54 9.28 16.46
N SER A 71 0.82 9.76 17.67
CA SER A 71 0.15 9.24 18.87
C SER A 71 -1.35 9.50 18.85
N ASP A 72 -1.77 10.71 18.46
CA ASP A 72 -3.19 11.08 18.40
C ASP A 72 -3.91 10.32 17.26
N PHE A 73 -3.20 10.09 16.15
CA PHE A 73 -3.69 9.27 15.05
C PHE A 73 -3.89 7.81 15.49
N ALA A 74 -2.94 7.23 16.25
CA ALA A 74 -3.08 5.90 16.81
C ALA A 74 -4.19 5.79 17.87
N GLU A 75 -4.46 6.84 18.64
CA GLU A 75 -5.60 6.86 19.58
C GLU A 75 -6.93 6.73 18.84
N LYS A 76 -7.04 7.32 17.65
CA LYS A 76 -8.25 7.26 16.81
C LYS A 76 -8.33 5.96 16.00
N HIS A 77 -7.23 5.54 15.38
CA HIS A 77 -7.23 4.50 14.34
C HIS A 77 -6.58 3.17 14.78
N GLY A 78 -5.99 3.11 15.99
CA GLY A 78 -5.19 1.97 16.43
C GLY A 78 -3.86 1.87 15.67
N GLN A 79 -3.39 0.64 15.45
CA GLN A 79 -2.25 0.38 14.57
C GLN A 79 -2.63 0.79 13.14
N SER A 80 -1.97 1.81 12.59
CA SER A 80 -2.48 2.49 11.41
C SER A 80 -1.38 3.12 10.57
N ALA A 81 -1.65 3.34 9.28
CA ALA A 81 -0.78 4.11 8.39
C ALA A 81 -1.14 5.60 8.52
N CYS A 82 -0.37 6.34 9.32
CA CYS A 82 -0.62 7.74 9.63
C CYS A 82 0.03 8.71 8.63
N GLY A 83 0.84 8.21 7.71
CA GLY A 83 1.35 9.00 6.61
C GLY A 83 2.01 8.20 5.50
N PHE A 84 2.23 8.83 4.36
CA PHE A 84 2.98 8.27 3.24
C PHE A 84 3.66 9.38 2.44
N ALA A 85 4.71 9.03 1.72
CA ALA A 85 5.55 10.01 1.02
C ALA A 85 5.60 9.71 -0.48
N ILE A 86 5.51 10.77 -1.29
CA ILE A 86 5.71 10.73 -2.73
C ILE A 86 6.94 11.58 -3.07
N ARG A 87 7.80 11.06 -3.96
CA ARG A 87 8.93 11.81 -4.50
C ARG A 87 8.54 12.64 -5.72
N PHE A 88 9.19 13.78 -5.87
CA PHE A 88 9.01 14.73 -6.96
C PHE A 88 10.37 15.18 -7.47
N LYS A 89 10.54 15.21 -8.78
CA LYS A 89 11.73 15.76 -9.46
C LYS A 89 11.81 17.28 -9.38
N LYS A 90 10.70 17.93 -9.04
CA LYS A 90 10.62 19.37 -8.82
C LYS A 90 10.96 19.69 -7.36
N PRO A 91 11.57 20.86 -7.09
CA PRO A 91 11.82 21.29 -5.72
C PRO A 91 10.54 21.29 -4.89
N THR A 92 10.60 20.82 -3.64
CA THR A 92 9.40 20.68 -2.81
C THR A 92 8.63 22.00 -2.64
N SER A 93 9.30 23.15 -2.65
CA SER A 93 8.65 24.46 -2.59
C SER A 93 7.77 24.76 -3.82
N GLU A 94 8.17 24.33 -5.02
CA GLU A 94 7.37 24.45 -6.24
C GLU A 94 6.16 23.51 -6.19
N VAL A 95 6.38 22.26 -5.74
CA VAL A 95 5.31 21.26 -5.57
C VAL A 95 4.28 21.75 -4.55
N LEU A 96 4.73 22.23 -3.38
CA LEU A 96 3.84 22.76 -2.34
C LEU A 96 3.03 23.95 -2.87
N ALA A 97 3.68 24.91 -3.52
CA ALA A 97 2.97 26.07 -4.07
C ALA A 97 1.90 25.66 -5.10
N HIS A 98 2.20 24.68 -5.95
CA HIS A 98 1.23 24.11 -6.88
C HIS A 98 0.06 23.45 -6.17
N VAL A 99 0.34 22.60 -5.17
CA VAL A 99 -0.68 21.90 -4.39
C VAL A 99 -1.62 22.89 -3.71
N LEU A 100 -1.08 23.92 -3.03
CA LEU A 100 -1.89 24.93 -2.35
C LEU A 100 -2.73 25.76 -3.33
N ALA A 101 -2.17 26.11 -4.50
CA ALA A 101 -2.91 26.82 -5.55
C ALA A 101 -4.08 26.00 -6.13
N ASN A 102 -4.03 24.67 -6.01
CA ASN A 102 -5.07 23.75 -6.51
C ASN A 102 -5.99 23.21 -5.39
N GLY A 103 -5.97 23.84 -4.20
CA GLY A 103 -6.89 23.53 -3.11
C GLY A 103 -6.42 22.45 -2.15
N GLY A 104 -5.16 22.03 -2.23
CA GLY A 104 -4.54 21.23 -1.19
C GLY A 104 -4.34 22.05 0.09
N GLU A 105 -4.25 21.36 1.22
CA GLU A 105 -4.11 21.99 2.54
C GLU A 105 -2.87 21.44 3.25
N GLU A 106 -2.06 22.33 3.82
CA GLU A 106 -1.00 21.90 4.74
C GLU A 106 -1.59 21.25 6.00
N VAL A 107 -0.83 20.34 6.60
CA VAL A 107 -1.19 19.83 7.92
C VAL A 107 -0.98 20.92 8.95
N SER A 108 -2.05 21.32 9.64
CA SER A 108 -2.01 22.36 10.67
C SER A 108 -1.91 21.80 12.10
N PHE A 109 -2.16 20.50 12.28
CA PHE A 109 -2.18 19.86 13.59
C PHE A 109 -0.86 19.15 13.88
N LYS A 110 -0.12 19.65 14.88
CA LYS A 110 1.21 19.16 15.29
C LYS A 110 2.19 18.89 14.13
N PRO A 111 2.28 19.77 13.11
CA PRO A 111 3.15 19.54 11.95
C PRO A 111 4.63 19.39 12.33
N GLU A 112 5.07 19.99 13.43
CA GLU A 112 6.42 19.87 13.97
C GLU A 112 6.80 18.43 14.38
N THR A 113 5.82 17.55 14.50
CA THR A 113 6.01 16.16 14.90
C THR A 113 6.14 15.18 13.72
N ALA A 114 6.08 15.68 12.48
CA ALA A 114 6.25 14.94 11.24
C ALA A 114 7.56 14.13 11.21
N ALA A 115 7.52 12.88 10.73
CA ALA A 115 8.63 11.92 10.87
C ALA A 115 9.91 12.30 10.11
N VAL A 116 9.80 13.16 9.10
CA VAL A 116 10.91 13.74 8.35
C VAL A 116 10.67 15.24 8.12
N GLN A 117 11.74 16.02 7.97
CA GLN A 117 11.67 17.47 7.78
C GLN A 117 11.41 17.82 6.32
N THR A 118 10.14 17.92 5.95
CA THR A 118 9.70 18.33 4.61
C THR A 118 8.27 18.90 4.69
N PRO A 119 7.81 19.70 3.72
CA PRO A 119 6.40 20.05 3.60
C PRO A 119 5.47 18.84 3.60
N VAL A 120 4.38 18.95 4.36
CA VAL A 120 3.36 17.91 4.52
C VAL A 120 1.98 18.52 4.28
N ILE A 121 1.17 17.84 3.48
CA ILE A 121 -0.23 18.19 3.23
C ILE A 121 -1.17 17.13 3.79
N LYS A 122 -2.44 17.49 3.97
CA LYS A 122 -3.48 16.54 4.39
C LYS A 122 -3.76 15.53 3.29
N GLY A 123 -3.58 14.25 3.59
CA GLY A 123 -3.94 13.11 2.76
C GLY A 123 -5.22 12.41 3.23
N ILE A 124 -5.39 11.15 2.80
CA ILE A 124 -6.56 10.32 3.11
C ILE A 124 -6.81 10.21 4.62
N GLY A 125 -8.04 10.45 5.06
CA GLY A 125 -8.38 10.38 6.49
C GLY A 125 -7.58 11.32 7.39
N ASP A 126 -7.11 12.45 6.83
CA ASP A 126 -6.20 13.43 7.45
C ASP A 126 -4.78 12.89 7.72
N CYS A 127 -4.37 11.75 7.15
CA CYS A 127 -3.00 11.26 7.25
C CYS A 127 -2.00 12.27 6.64
N MET A 128 -0.75 12.21 7.07
CA MET A 128 0.30 13.06 6.52
C MET A 128 0.73 12.59 5.13
N LEU A 129 0.56 13.42 4.09
CA LEU A 129 1.15 13.22 2.78
C LEU A 129 2.41 14.09 2.64
N TYR A 130 3.56 13.44 2.69
CA TYR A 130 4.87 14.07 2.63
C TYR A 130 5.29 14.31 1.18
N LEU A 131 5.72 15.55 0.88
CA LEU A 131 6.23 15.93 -0.42
C LEU A 131 7.76 15.87 -0.41
N ILE A 132 8.37 14.92 -1.13
CA ILE A 132 9.82 14.70 -1.09
C ILE A 132 10.50 15.18 -2.36
N ASP A 133 11.54 15.99 -2.24
CA ASP A 133 12.42 16.33 -3.36
C ASP A 133 13.32 15.13 -3.68
N ASP A 134 13.26 14.65 -4.92
CA ASP A 134 14.05 13.53 -5.41
C ASP A 134 15.57 13.80 -5.39
N SER A 135 15.97 15.07 -5.46
CA SER A 135 17.37 15.51 -5.34
C SER A 135 17.89 15.55 -3.91
N SER A 136 17.02 15.34 -2.91
CA SER A 136 17.45 15.28 -1.51
C SER A 136 18.28 14.03 -1.25
N ASN A 137 19.59 14.25 -1.05
CA ASN A 137 20.58 13.16 -0.89
C ASN A 137 20.31 12.25 0.33
N ASP A 138 19.63 12.76 1.36
CA ASP A 138 19.18 11.96 2.50
C ASP A 138 18.07 12.71 3.26
N ILE A 139 16.85 12.19 3.24
CA ILE A 139 15.72 12.75 4.02
C ILE A 139 15.71 12.24 5.47
N TYR A 140 16.61 11.32 5.82
CA TYR A 140 16.70 10.65 7.12
C TYR A 140 17.87 11.17 7.98
N THR A 141 18.30 12.43 7.78
CA THR A 141 19.44 13.03 8.52
C THR A 141 19.29 13.02 10.06
N ASP A 142 18.06 13.07 10.55
CA ASP A 142 17.70 12.96 11.96
C ASP A 142 17.70 11.52 12.50
N TYR A 143 18.06 10.53 11.67
CA TYR A 143 18.15 9.13 12.06
C TYR A 143 19.60 8.70 12.26
N VAL A 144 19.83 7.86 13.27
CA VAL A 144 21.12 7.26 13.59
C VAL A 144 21.08 5.79 13.17
N PRO A 145 21.98 5.35 12.25
CA PRO A 145 22.10 3.95 11.87
C PRO A 145 22.32 3.04 13.09
N LEU A 146 21.68 1.87 13.08
CA LEU A 146 21.87 0.86 14.11
C LEU A 146 23.25 0.19 13.93
N PRO A 147 24.04 0.04 15.02
CA PRO A 147 25.39 -0.52 14.92
C PRO A 147 25.41 -1.93 14.31
N GLY A 148 26.26 -2.15 13.32
CA GLY A 148 26.46 -3.47 12.69
C GLY A 148 25.33 -3.92 11.77
N VAL A 149 24.34 -3.07 11.50
CA VAL A 149 23.22 -3.39 10.61
C VAL A 149 23.49 -2.90 9.19
N ASP A 150 23.26 -3.78 8.21
CA ASP A 150 23.27 -3.41 6.79
C ASP A 150 22.19 -2.35 6.51
N GLN A 151 22.60 -1.24 5.88
CA GLN A 151 21.71 -0.12 5.58
C GLN A 151 20.95 -0.30 4.27
N HIS A 152 21.27 -1.35 3.48
CA HIS A 152 20.60 -1.71 2.23
C HIS A 152 20.22 -3.20 2.20
N PRO A 153 19.46 -3.68 3.21
CA PRO A 153 19.13 -5.10 3.34
C PRO A 153 18.24 -5.57 2.19
N VAL A 154 18.62 -6.69 1.56
CA VAL A 154 17.82 -7.34 0.50
C VAL A 154 16.58 -8.03 1.08
N GLY A 155 16.64 -8.50 2.33
CA GLY A 155 15.53 -9.17 3.01
C GLY A 155 15.05 -10.42 2.25
N PHE A 156 13.74 -10.50 2.03
CA PHE A 156 13.07 -11.57 1.29
C PHE A 156 12.84 -11.20 -0.19
N GLY A 157 13.56 -10.20 -0.72
CA GLY A 157 13.55 -9.86 -2.14
C GLY A 157 12.47 -8.85 -2.53
N LEU A 158 11.79 -8.21 -1.56
CA LEU A 158 10.90 -7.09 -1.88
C LEU A 158 11.73 -5.86 -2.29
N THR A 159 11.30 -5.15 -3.32
CA THR A 159 12.10 -4.07 -3.92
C THR A 159 11.51 -2.68 -3.70
N PHE A 160 10.27 -2.42 -4.10
CA PHE A 160 9.61 -1.11 -3.96
C PHE A 160 8.11 -1.25 -3.66
N ILE A 161 7.46 -0.15 -3.26
CA ILE A 161 6.00 -0.10 -3.07
C ILE A 161 5.33 0.06 -4.43
N ASP A 162 4.59 -0.97 -4.87
CA ASP A 162 3.90 -0.97 -6.16
C ASP A 162 2.69 -0.05 -6.17
N HIS A 163 1.86 -0.16 -5.13
CA HIS A 163 0.68 0.66 -4.93
C HIS A 163 0.21 0.61 -3.47
N LEU A 164 -0.72 1.47 -3.12
CA LEU A 164 -1.48 1.41 -1.87
C LEU A 164 -2.94 1.80 -2.14
N THR A 165 -3.88 1.34 -1.32
CA THR A 165 -5.33 1.53 -1.58
C THR A 165 -6.00 2.41 -0.55
N HIS A 166 -7.08 3.10 -0.94
CA HIS A 166 -7.88 3.92 -0.04
C HIS A 166 -9.29 3.36 0.06
N ASN A 167 -9.72 3.04 1.28
CA ASN A 167 -11.11 2.70 1.56
C ASN A 167 -11.86 3.96 2.01
N LEU A 168 -12.96 4.23 1.35
CA LEU A 168 -13.68 5.50 1.39
C LEU A 168 -15.12 5.31 1.88
N TYR A 169 -15.65 6.33 2.55
CA TYR A 169 -17.08 6.43 2.76
C TYR A 169 -17.80 6.56 1.42
N VAL A 170 -19.01 6.02 1.35
CA VAL A 170 -19.87 6.10 0.16
C VAL A 170 -20.04 7.55 -0.29
N GLY A 171 -19.75 7.81 -1.56
CA GLY A 171 -19.86 9.13 -2.18
C GLY A 171 -18.58 9.95 -2.14
N ASN A 172 -17.55 9.52 -1.41
CA ASN A 172 -16.26 10.20 -1.36
C ASN A 172 -15.31 9.77 -2.47
N MET A 173 -15.62 8.75 -3.27
CA MET A 173 -14.77 8.34 -4.39
C MET A 173 -14.46 9.50 -5.35
N GLN A 174 -15.47 10.30 -5.74
CA GLN A 174 -15.22 11.45 -6.63
C GLN A 174 -14.39 12.54 -5.95
N LYS A 175 -14.62 12.77 -4.65
CA LYS A 175 -13.82 13.72 -3.86
C LYS A 175 -12.33 13.36 -3.88
N TRP A 176 -12.01 12.08 -3.66
CA TRP A 176 -10.63 11.61 -3.63
C TRP A 176 -10.01 11.47 -5.01
N SER A 177 -10.78 11.09 -6.05
CA SER A 177 -10.26 11.13 -7.42
C SER A 177 -9.92 12.57 -7.83
N ASP A 178 -10.83 13.52 -7.58
CA ASP A 178 -10.60 14.95 -7.85
C ASP A 178 -9.36 15.48 -7.11
N TYR A 179 -9.14 15.05 -5.87
CA TYR A 179 -7.96 15.42 -5.07
C TYR A 179 -6.67 15.03 -5.81
N TYR A 180 -6.52 13.77 -6.21
CA TYR A 180 -5.30 13.32 -6.91
C TYR A 180 -5.18 13.87 -8.33
N GLU A 181 -6.30 14.07 -9.03
CA GLU A 181 -6.33 14.69 -10.36
C GLU A 181 -5.86 16.15 -10.31
N LYS A 182 -6.42 16.96 -9.40
CA LYS A 182 -6.14 18.40 -9.33
C LYS A 182 -4.76 18.71 -8.77
N LEU A 183 -4.32 17.97 -7.75
CA LEU A 183 -3.06 18.27 -7.05
C LEU A 183 -1.85 17.67 -7.75
N PHE A 184 -2.03 16.55 -8.45
CA PHE A 184 -0.92 15.70 -8.90
C PHE A 184 -1.08 15.19 -10.34
N ASN A 185 -2.13 15.61 -11.04
CA ASN A 185 -2.44 15.19 -12.41
C ASN A 185 -2.61 13.67 -12.57
N PHE A 186 -3.06 12.96 -11.53
CA PHE A 186 -3.39 11.54 -11.66
C PHE A 186 -4.51 11.37 -12.70
N ARG A 187 -4.66 10.14 -13.20
CA ARG A 187 -5.75 9.77 -14.11
C ARG A 187 -6.43 8.50 -13.64
N GLU A 188 -7.76 8.47 -13.77
CA GLU A 188 -8.52 7.23 -13.71
C GLU A 188 -8.17 6.38 -14.94
N ILE A 189 -7.47 5.26 -14.72
CA ILE A 189 -7.09 4.35 -15.81
C ILE A 189 -8.07 3.18 -15.95
N ARG A 190 -8.85 2.89 -14.91
CA ARG A 190 -9.85 1.82 -14.90
C ARG A 190 -10.85 2.01 -13.78
N TYR A 191 -12.09 1.61 -14.08
CA TYR A 191 -13.19 1.49 -13.14
C TYR A 191 -13.58 0.02 -12.99
N PHE A 192 -13.94 -0.38 -11.78
CA PHE A 192 -14.39 -1.74 -11.45
C PHE A 192 -15.71 -1.70 -10.66
N ASP A 193 -16.64 -2.59 -11.03
CA ASP A 193 -17.85 -2.93 -10.27
C ASP A 193 -17.74 -4.41 -9.90
N ILE A 194 -17.28 -4.69 -8.68
CA ILE A 194 -16.95 -6.03 -8.20
C ILE A 194 -18.11 -6.56 -7.36
N LYS A 195 -18.55 -7.78 -7.66
CA LYS A 195 -19.64 -8.45 -6.95
C LYS A 195 -19.17 -9.82 -6.48
N GLY A 196 -19.10 -10.01 -5.17
CA GLY A 196 -18.91 -11.32 -4.57
C GLY A 196 -20.23 -12.08 -4.43
N SER A 197 -20.23 -13.05 -3.53
CA SER A 197 -21.38 -13.92 -3.31
C SER A 197 -22.50 -13.24 -2.53
N LYS A 198 -22.15 -12.36 -1.59
CA LYS A 198 -23.10 -11.66 -0.72
C LYS A 198 -23.01 -10.14 -0.82
N THR A 199 -21.82 -9.63 -1.09
CA THR A 199 -21.49 -8.19 -1.06
C THR A 199 -20.81 -7.73 -2.35
N GLY A 200 -20.59 -6.43 -2.51
CA GLY A 200 -19.85 -5.86 -3.65
C GLY A 200 -19.11 -4.57 -3.29
N LEU A 201 -18.29 -4.07 -4.21
CA LEU A 201 -17.63 -2.77 -4.12
C LEU A 201 -17.48 -2.10 -5.48
N LEU A 202 -17.28 -0.80 -5.45
CA LEU A 202 -16.85 0.00 -6.59
C LEU A 202 -15.39 0.41 -6.36
N SER A 203 -14.58 0.38 -7.42
CA SER A 203 -13.18 0.80 -7.36
C SER A 203 -12.79 1.67 -8.55
N LYS A 204 -12.09 2.77 -8.28
CA LYS A 204 -11.41 3.60 -9.30
C LYS A 204 -9.90 3.46 -9.14
N ALA A 205 -9.24 2.91 -10.14
CA ALA A 205 -7.79 2.82 -10.18
C ALA A 205 -7.19 4.16 -10.65
N MET A 206 -6.68 4.95 -9.71
CA MET A 206 -5.96 6.19 -10.02
C MET A 206 -4.48 5.89 -10.23
N THR A 207 -3.90 6.41 -11.30
CA THR A 207 -2.46 6.28 -11.60
C THR A 207 -1.85 7.66 -11.77
N ALA A 208 -0.66 7.85 -11.20
CA ALA A 208 0.11 9.07 -11.35
C ALA A 208 0.75 9.17 -12.75
N PRO A 209 1.18 10.37 -13.17
CA PRO A 209 1.83 10.58 -14.47
C PRO A 209 3.13 9.82 -14.71
N ASP A 210 3.81 9.37 -13.65
CA ASP A 210 5.00 8.53 -13.77
C ASP A 210 4.68 7.08 -14.18
N GLY A 211 3.40 6.69 -14.08
CA GLY A 211 2.93 5.34 -14.31
C GLY A 211 3.39 4.32 -13.26
N VAL A 212 3.97 4.78 -12.15
CA VAL A 212 4.47 3.94 -11.05
C VAL A 212 3.56 4.08 -9.84
N VAL A 213 3.32 5.31 -9.37
CA VAL A 213 2.45 5.56 -8.22
C VAL A 213 1.01 5.27 -8.61
N ARG A 214 0.36 4.33 -7.92
CA ARG A 214 -1.04 3.98 -8.15
C ARG A 214 -1.80 3.91 -6.83
N ILE A 215 -3.04 4.39 -6.86
CA ILE A 215 -3.93 4.47 -5.69
C ILE A 215 -5.35 4.05 -6.11
N PRO A 216 -5.72 2.77 -5.96
CA PRO A 216 -7.10 2.35 -6.06
C PRO A 216 -7.96 2.97 -4.95
N LEU A 217 -9.08 3.55 -5.34
CA LEU A 217 -10.07 4.17 -4.45
C LEU A 217 -11.29 3.27 -4.38
N ASN A 218 -11.64 2.77 -3.20
CA ASN A 218 -12.69 1.77 -3.01
C ASN A 218 -13.83 2.34 -2.14
N GLU A 219 -15.07 2.14 -2.55
CA GLU A 219 -16.24 2.42 -1.73
C GLU A 219 -17.30 1.32 -1.91
N SER A 220 -18.22 1.18 -0.95
CA SER A 220 -19.33 0.23 -1.08
C SER A 220 -20.58 0.72 -0.34
N SER A 221 -21.73 0.64 -1.02
CA SER A 221 -23.04 0.92 -0.43
C SER A 221 -23.57 -0.22 0.45
N ASP A 222 -22.92 -1.38 0.47
CA ASP A 222 -23.33 -2.52 1.29
C ASP A 222 -22.65 -2.45 2.66
N ASP A 223 -23.45 -2.23 3.72
CA ASP A 223 -22.99 -2.10 5.11
C ASP A 223 -22.15 -3.30 5.60
N LYS A 224 -22.37 -4.50 5.05
CA LYS A 224 -21.61 -5.70 5.40
C LYS A 224 -20.38 -5.93 4.54
N SER A 225 -20.16 -5.11 3.51
CA SER A 225 -18.96 -5.21 2.67
C SER A 225 -17.69 -5.09 3.51
N GLN A 226 -16.63 -5.72 3.02
CA GLN A 226 -15.28 -5.58 3.56
C GLN A 226 -14.80 -4.12 3.65
N ILE A 227 -15.29 -3.24 2.77
CA ILE A 227 -14.97 -1.80 2.80
C ILE A 227 -15.59 -1.16 4.04
N ASN A 228 -16.88 -1.42 4.32
CA ASN A 228 -17.54 -0.87 5.50
C ASN A 228 -17.08 -1.53 6.80
N GLU A 229 -16.66 -2.80 6.76
CA GLU A 229 -15.96 -3.42 7.90
C GLU A 229 -14.64 -2.69 8.21
N TYR A 230 -13.83 -2.42 7.19
CA TYR A 230 -12.61 -1.63 7.34
C TYR A 230 -12.91 -0.27 7.96
N LEU A 231 -13.88 0.49 7.43
CA LEU A 231 -14.19 1.84 7.93
C LEU A 231 -14.61 1.84 9.41
N ARG A 232 -15.35 0.80 9.84
CA ARG A 232 -15.72 0.61 11.26
C ARG A 232 -14.51 0.27 12.12
N ALA A 233 -13.69 -0.70 11.70
CA ALA A 233 -12.52 -1.15 12.46
C ALA A 233 -11.42 -0.08 12.52
N TYR A 234 -11.26 0.69 11.45
CA TYR A 234 -10.29 1.77 11.31
C TYR A 234 -10.81 3.08 11.89
N HIS A 235 -12.11 3.22 12.17
CA HIS A 235 -12.76 4.47 12.58
C HIS A 235 -12.56 5.65 11.59
N GLY A 236 -12.62 5.37 10.29
CA GLY A 236 -12.44 6.39 9.26
C GLY A 236 -12.02 5.83 7.91
N GLU A 237 -11.89 6.73 6.93
CA GLU A 237 -11.20 6.45 5.68
C GLU A 237 -9.69 6.32 5.91
N GLY A 238 -9.01 5.52 5.09
CA GLY A 238 -7.59 5.31 5.26
C GLY A 238 -7.01 4.33 4.25
N ILE A 239 -5.72 4.02 4.44
CA ILE A 239 -5.01 3.06 3.62
C ILE A 239 -5.41 1.65 4.06
N GLN A 240 -5.95 0.83 3.16
CA GLN A 240 -6.33 -0.55 3.48
C GLN A 240 -5.16 -1.51 3.29
N HIS A 241 -4.48 -1.43 2.14
CA HIS A 241 -3.35 -2.30 1.88
C HIS A 241 -2.22 -1.60 1.16
N ILE A 242 -1.03 -2.17 1.34
CA ILE A 242 0.21 -1.71 0.72
C ILE A 242 0.79 -2.90 -0.06
N ALA A 243 0.95 -2.73 -1.38
CA ALA A 243 1.50 -3.74 -2.26
C ALA A 243 3.01 -3.57 -2.42
N LEU A 244 3.74 -4.67 -2.25
CA LEU A 244 5.19 -4.74 -2.22
C LEU A 244 5.66 -5.58 -3.39
N PHE A 245 6.41 -4.97 -4.30
CA PHE A 245 6.88 -5.62 -5.51
C PHE A 245 8.02 -6.61 -5.20
N THR A 246 8.07 -7.72 -5.93
CA THR A 246 9.19 -8.67 -5.98
C THR A 246 9.40 -9.22 -7.39
N ASP A 247 10.66 -9.53 -7.72
CA ASP A 247 11.04 -10.20 -8.97
C ASP A 247 10.87 -11.74 -8.92
N ASP A 248 10.72 -12.32 -7.72
CA ASP A 248 10.43 -13.74 -7.51
C ASP A 248 9.41 -13.90 -6.38
N ILE A 249 8.13 -13.83 -6.74
CA ILE A 249 7.04 -13.94 -5.76
C ILE A 249 7.05 -15.28 -5.03
N TYR A 250 7.51 -16.35 -5.68
CA TYR A 250 7.49 -17.66 -5.06
C TYR A 250 8.52 -17.76 -3.93
N ASP A 251 9.76 -17.34 -4.19
CA ASP A 251 10.81 -17.33 -3.16
C ASP A 251 10.46 -16.38 -2.00
N SER A 252 9.96 -15.17 -2.31
CA SER A 252 9.52 -14.22 -1.28
C SER A 252 8.42 -14.81 -0.39
N VAL A 253 7.37 -15.40 -0.98
CA VAL A 253 6.22 -15.96 -0.24
C VAL A 253 6.62 -17.19 0.55
N GLU A 254 7.46 -18.07 0.01
CA GLU A 254 7.94 -19.26 0.71
C GLU A 254 8.79 -18.89 1.95
N LYS A 255 9.62 -17.85 1.86
CA LYS A 255 10.35 -17.30 3.01
C LYS A 255 9.41 -16.67 4.04
N MET A 256 8.39 -15.94 3.61
CA MET A 256 7.37 -15.36 4.50
C MET A 256 6.55 -16.43 5.23
N HIS A 257 6.14 -17.49 4.53
CA HIS A 257 5.50 -18.65 5.16
C HIS A 257 6.41 -19.30 6.20
N ALA A 258 7.69 -19.52 5.87
CA ALA A 258 8.66 -20.08 6.82
C ALA A 258 8.88 -19.16 8.04
N ALA A 259 8.72 -17.84 7.87
CA ALA A 259 8.78 -16.85 8.93
C ALA A 259 7.44 -16.68 9.70
N GLY A 260 6.39 -17.41 9.33
CA GLY A 260 5.11 -17.45 10.04
C GLY A 260 4.05 -16.46 9.55
N VAL A 261 4.27 -15.77 8.43
CA VAL A 261 3.26 -14.88 7.83
C VAL A 261 2.03 -15.70 7.43
N GLN A 262 0.86 -15.21 7.83
CA GLN A 262 -0.43 -15.79 7.45
C GLN A 262 -0.97 -15.04 6.23
N PHE A 263 -1.36 -15.79 5.20
CA PHE A 263 -1.99 -15.25 3.99
C PHE A 263 -3.48 -15.58 3.96
N LEU A 264 -4.23 -14.85 3.14
CA LEU A 264 -5.61 -15.18 2.81
C LEU A 264 -5.65 -16.49 2.02
N ASP A 265 -6.72 -17.25 2.25
CA ASP A 265 -6.90 -18.56 1.62
C ASP A 265 -7.68 -18.45 0.30
N THR A 266 -7.34 -19.29 -0.67
CA THR A 266 -7.97 -19.35 -1.99
C THR A 266 -8.39 -20.80 -2.28
N PRO A 267 -9.65 -21.05 -2.67
CA PRO A 267 -10.15 -22.41 -2.86
C PRO A 267 -9.42 -23.12 -4.00
N ASP A 268 -9.23 -24.43 -3.84
CA ASP A 268 -8.60 -25.30 -4.83
C ASP A 268 -9.20 -25.19 -6.24
N THR A 269 -10.51 -24.94 -6.32
CA THR A 269 -11.24 -24.79 -7.58
C THR A 269 -10.79 -23.57 -8.40
N TYR A 270 -10.19 -22.55 -7.77
CA TYR A 270 -9.59 -21.43 -8.48
C TYR A 270 -8.42 -21.91 -9.36
N PHE A 271 -7.58 -22.78 -8.81
CA PHE A 271 -6.38 -23.29 -9.48
C PHE A 271 -6.69 -24.33 -10.55
N ASP A 272 -7.78 -25.09 -10.40
CA ASP A 272 -8.22 -26.11 -11.35
C ASP A 272 -8.53 -25.54 -12.75
N VAL A 273 -8.86 -24.25 -12.84
CA VAL A 273 -9.29 -23.59 -14.08
C VAL A 273 -8.26 -22.60 -14.65
N ILE A 274 -7.06 -22.48 -14.05
CA ILE A 274 -6.04 -21.52 -14.51
C ILE A 274 -5.64 -21.78 -15.96
N ASP A 275 -5.32 -23.02 -16.31
CA ASP A 275 -4.90 -23.40 -17.68
C ASP A 275 -5.99 -23.09 -18.72
N LEU A 276 -7.27 -23.16 -18.32
CA LEU A 276 -8.39 -22.82 -19.18
C LEU A 276 -8.58 -21.30 -19.32
N ARG A 277 -8.41 -20.56 -18.21
CA ARG A 277 -8.57 -19.09 -18.18
C ARG A 277 -7.42 -18.36 -18.87
N ILE A 278 -6.20 -18.88 -18.74
CA ILE A 278 -4.96 -18.24 -19.19
C ILE A 278 -4.09 -19.28 -19.91
N PRO A 279 -4.49 -19.75 -21.11
CA PRO A 279 -3.76 -20.81 -21.80
C PRO A 279 -2.32 -20.38 -22.13
N GLY A 280 -1.36 -21.26 -21.85
CA GLY A 280 0.05 -21.02 -22.17
C GLY A 280 0.74 -20.01 -21.24
N HIS A 281 0.22 -19.79 -20.03
CA HIS A 281 0.80 -18.88 -19.04
C HIS A 281 2.21 -19.27 -18.58
N GLY A 282 2.55 -20.57 -18.58
CA GLY A 282 3.92 -21.04 -18.29
C GLY A 282 4.34 -20.95 -16.81
N GLU A 283 3.41 -20.72 -15.89
CA GLU A 283 3.65 -20.76 -14.44
C GLU A 283 3.48 -22.19 -13.89
N ASP A 284 4.13 -22.48 -12.77
CA ASP A 284 3.97 -23.74 -12.03
C ASP A 284 2.66 -23.69 -11.21
N VAL A 285 1.57 -24.21 -11.77
CA VAL A 285 0.24 -24.24 -11.11
C VAL A 285 0.28 -24.98 -9.78
N PRO A 286 0.92 -26.16 -9.64
CA PRO A 286 1.13 -26.77 -8.32
C PRO A 286 1.80 -25.84 -7.30
N ARG A 287 2.83 -25.09 -7.68
CA ARG A 287 3.51 -24.13 -6.78
C ARG A 287 2.64 -22.90 -6.48
N LEU A 288 1.87 -22.39 -7.45
CA LEU A 288 0.86 -21.35 -7.23
C LEU A 288 -0.16 -21.81 -6.18
N ARG A 289 -0.72 -23.01 -6.37
CA ARG A 289 -1.71 -23.61 -5.46
C ARG A 289 -1.16 -23.78 -4.05
N LYS A 290 0.03 -24.37 -3.92
CA LYS A 290 0.67 -24.61 -2.61
C LYS A 290 0.84 -23.33 -1.80
N ASN A 291 1.15 -22.23 -2.48
CA ASN A 291 1.43 -20.94 -1.85
C ASN A 291 0.22 -19.99 -1.93
N SER A 292 -0.94 -20.43 -2.41
CA SER A 292 -2.13 -19.58 -2.63
C SER A 292 -1.88 -18.31 -3.47
N ILE A 293 -0.95 -18.36 -4.42
CA ILE A 293 -0.61 -17.21 -5.28
C ILE A 293 -1.59 -17.13 -6.45
N LEU A 294 -2.25 -15.98 -6.60
CA LEU A 294 -3.19 -15.70 -7.67
C LEU A 294 -2.47 -15.31 -8.96
N ILE A 295 -3.07 -15.63 -10.10
CA ILE A 295 -2.61 -15.28 -11.44
C ILE A 295 -3.71 -14.64 -12.28
N ASP A 296 -3.37 -13.55 -12.94
CA ASP A 296 -4.18 -12.96 -14.00
C ASP A 296 -3.31 -12.57 -15.20
N ALA A 297 -3.95 -12.31 -16.33
CA ALA A 297 -3.30 -11.89 -17.55
C ALA A 297 -4.01 -10.69 -18.19
N ASP A 298 -3.23 -9.87 -18.90
CA ASP A 298 -3.77 -8.75 -19.66
C ASP A 298 -4.87 -9.19 -20.63
N MET A 299 -5.88 -8.33 -20.80
CA MET A 299 -7.04 -8.66 -21.63
C MET A 299 -6.71 -8.73 -23.13
N GLU A 300 -5.69 -8.00 -23.57
CA GLU A 300 -5.36 -7.84 -24.99
C GLU A 300 -4.60 -9.04 -25.55
N THR A 301 -3.52 -9.46 -24.86
CA THR A 301 -2.61 -10.49 -25.37
C THR A 301 -2.67 -11.79 -24.58
N LYS A 302 -3.19 -11.77 -23.35
CA LYS A 302 -3.18 -12.90 -22.40
C LYS A 302 -1.77 -13.47 -22.13
N LYS A 303 -0.73 -12.67 -22.35
CA LYS A 303 0.69 -13.06 -22.24
C LYS A 303 1.42 -12.31 -21.14
N ARG A 304 0.92 -11.12 -20.77
CA ARG A 304 1.50 -10.31 -19.70
C ARG A 304 0.79 -10.71 -18.42
N LEU A 305 1.53 -11.29 -17.49
CA LEU A 305 0.97 -11.88 -16.29
C LEU A 305 1.11 -10.96 -15.09
N LEU A 306 0.21 -11.16 -14.13
CA LEU A 306 0.20 -10.51 -12.84
C LEU A 306 0.03 -11.58 -11.77
N LEU A 307 1.01 -11.70 -10.87
CA LEU A 307 0.97 -12.62 -9.74
C LEU A 307 0.79 -11.83 -8.46
N GLN A 308 -0.15 -12.24 -7.61
CA GLN A 308 -0.53 -11.52 -6.39
C GLN A 308 -0.86 -12.48 -5.26
N ILE A 309 -0.56 -12.08 -4.04
CA ILE A 309 -1.01 -12.75 -2.81
C ILE A 309 -1.15 -11.73 -1.69
N PHE A 310 -2.05 -11.99 -0.75
CA PHE A 310 -2.46 -11.04 0.27
C PHE A 310 -2.31 -11.63 1.65
N THR A 311 -1.67 -10.90 2.56
CA THR A 311 -1.58 -11.32 3.97
C THR A 311 -2.96 -11.24 4.62
N GLN A 312 -3.14 -11.93 5.74
CA GLN A 312 -4.18 -11.55 6.69
C GLN A 312 -3.87 -10.15 7.26
N ASN A 313 -4.84 -9.57 7.96
CA ASN A 313 -4.67 -8.29 8.66
C ASN A 313 -3.41 -8.30 9.53
N ALA A 314 -2.57 -7.30 9.32
CA ALA A 314 -1.28 -7.09 9.95
C ALA A 314 -1.36 -6.03 11.06
N PHE A 315 -1.84 -4.83 10.71
CA PHE A 315 -1.91 -3.66 11.59
C PHE A 315 -3.35 -3.17 11.66
N GLY A 316 -4.07 -3.52 12.72
CA GLY A 316 -5.51 -3.29 12.76
C GLY A 316 -6.20 -3.95 11.55
N PRO A 317 -6.95 -3.22 10.71
CA PRO A 317 -7.54 -3.75 9.48
C PRO A 317 -6.63 -3.62 8.23
N ILE A 318 -5.37 -3.18 8.39
CA ILE A 318 -4.40 -3.04 7.29
C ILE A 318 -3.74 -4.39 7.01
N PHE A 319 -3.59 -4.76 5.73
CA PHE A 319 -2.84 -5.93 5.28
C PHE A 319 -1.83 -5.57 4.19
N PHE A 320 -0.97 -6.52 3.82
CA PHE A 320 0.04 -6.36 2.77
C PHE A 320 -0.29 -7.24 1.56
N GLU A 321 0.07 -6.74 0.39
CA GLU A 321 0.05 -7.50 -0.86
C GLU A 321 1.49 -7.74 -1.31
N ILE A 322 1.80 -8.95 -1.77
CA ILE A 322 3.05 -9.23 -2.49
C ILE A 322 2.69 -9.41 -3.95
N ILE A 323 3.37 -8.66 -4.82
CA ILE A 323 3.03 -8.57 -6.24
C ILE A 323 4.25 -8.76 -7.12
N GLN A 324 4.08 -9.52 -8.21
CA GLN A 324 5.04 -9.60 -9.29
C GLN A 324 4.35 -9.31 -10.62
N ARG A 325 4.88 -8.31 -11.34
CA ARG A 325 4.41 -7.95 -12.69
C ARG A 325 5.31 -8.62 -13.73
N LYS A 326 4.75 -9.56 -14.50
CA LYS A 326 5.41 -10.13 -15.69
C LYS A 326 4.88 -9.43 -16.94
N GLY A 327 5.15 -8.13 -17.00
CA GLY A 327 4.74 -7.22 -18.08
C GLY A 327 3.33 -6.63 -17.95
N ASN A 328 2.50 -7.09 -17.00
CA ASN A 328 1.16 -6.54 -16.79
C ASN A 328 1.22 -5.33 -15.84
N GLU A 329 0.94 -4.14 -16.38
CA GLU A 329 0.97 -2.87 -15.64
C GLU A 329 -0.39 -2.45 -15.05
N GLY A 330 -1.43 -3.27 -15.25
CA GLY A 330 -2.79 -3.05 -14.73
C GLY A 330 -3.03 -3.74 -13.38
N PHE A 331 -4.30 -3.85 -12.98
CA PHE A 331 -4.69 -4.40 -11.67
C PHE A 331 -5.24 -5.83 -11.69
N GLY A 332 -5.43 -6.44 -12.87
CA GLY A 332 -5.97 -7.80 -13.01
C GLY A 332 -7.39 -7.97 -12.44
N GLU A 333 -8.42 -7.88 -13.29
CA GLU A 333 -9.82 -7.98 -12.85
C GLU A 333 -10.15 -9.33 -12.20
N GLY A 334 -9.56 -10.43 -12.70
CA GLY A 334 -9.75 -11.76 -12.14
C GLY A 334 -9.05 -11.93 -10.80
N ASN A 335 -7.88 -11.30 -10.60
CA ASN A 335 -7.22 -11.29 -9.30
C ASN A 335 -7.98 -10.43 -8.29
N PHE A 336 -8.52 -9.28 -8.71
CA PHE A 336 -9.37 -8.45 -7.85
C PHE A 336 -10.59 -9.23 -7.38
N GLN A 337 -11.32 -9.90 -8.28
CA GLN A 337 -12.46 -10.74 -7.91
C GLN A 337 -12.05 -11.85 -6.93
N ALA A 338 -10.95 -12.55 -7.20
CA ALA A 338 -10.47 -13.62 -6.32
C ALA A 338 -10.03 -13.12 -4.93
N LEU A 339 -9.38 -11.95 -4.84
CA LEU A 339 -9.11 -11.27 -3.59
C LEU A 339 -10.41 -10.96 -2.84
N PHE A 340 -11.36 -10.34 -3.52
CA PHE A 340 -12.63 -9.92 -2.93
C PHE A 340 -13.35 -11.10 -2.29
N GLU A 341 -13.46 -12.21 -3.03
CA GLU A 341 -14.06 -13.45 -2.52
C GLU A 341 -13.27 -14.08 -1.38
N SER A 342 -11.94 -13.97 -1.38
CA SER A 342 -11.10 -14.52 -0.30
C SER A 342 -11.30 -13.76 1.01
N ILE A 343 -11.41 -12.43 0.94
CA ILE A 343 -11.77 -11.60 2.10
C ILE A 343 -13.22 -11.90 2.54
N GLU A 344 -14.17 -12.02 1.62
CA GLU A 344 -15.56 -12.36 1.95
C GLU A 344 -15.67 -13.71 2.67
N ARG A 345 -14.88 -14.72 2.26
CA ARG A 345 -14.78 -16.01 2.97
C ARG A 345 -14.21 -15.85 4.37
N ASP A 346 -13.18 -15.03 4.54
CA ASP A 346 -12.61 -14.74 5.85
C ASP A 346 -13.64 -14.04 6.77
N GLN A 347 -14.41 -13.09 6.25
CA GLN A 347 -15.53 -12.46 6.97
C GLN A 347 -16.55 -13.49 7.46
N ILE A 348 -16.93 -14.44 6.61
CA ILE A 348 -17.83 -15.55 6.98
C ILE A 348 -17.20 -16.43 8.05
N LYS A 349 -15.91 -16.78 7.92
CA LYS A 349 -15.16 -17.59 8.89
C LYS A 349 -15.07 -16.92 10.27
N ARG A 350 -14.93 -15.60 10.30
CA ARG A 350 -14.94 -14.78 11.53
C ARG A 350 -16.35 -14.51 12.06
N GLY A 351 -17.41 -14.85 11.31
CA GLY A 351 -18.81 -14.68 11.70
C GLY A 351 -19.33 -13.25 11.59
N VAL A 352 -18.67 -12.40 10.81
CA VAL A 352 -19.07 -10.98 10.61
C VAL A 352 -19.94 -10.77 9.36
N LEU A 353 -20.11 -11.80 8.52
CA LEU A 353 -20.94 -11.84 7.31
C LEU A 353 -21.72 -13.16 7.17
#